data_AF-A0A518UBS1-F1
#
_entry.id   AF-A0A518UBS1-F1
#
_cell.length_a   1.000
_cell.length_b   1.000
_cell.length_c   1.000
_cell.angle_alpha   90.00
_cell.angle_beta   90.00
_cell.angle_gamma   90.00
#
_symmetry.space_group_name_H-M   'P 1'
#
loop_
_entity.id
_entity.type
_entity.pdbx_description
1 polymer ?
#
loop_
_entity_poly.entity_id
_entity_poly.type
_entity_poly.pdbx_seq_one_letter_code
_entity_poly.pdbx_strand_id
1 'polypeptide(L)'
;MEEALRLARIEEEPIKGVALGKGFHLYEQRNQWVNWDGDTDVVSRSQMAIQLSLNDAEQRAEHFRLQGTKFVIDEIPIVCLRATSGSIIVAELFSEAPFLGYLKHSPLDPQHTMVGRLVWALPPSKWRVVFPAEASVLLTPLDGTFYSRASSPGKGKSHLGWSLKARGINQEGIRKFIADIKALMFNEHDA
;
A
#
# COMPACT_ATOMS: atom_id res chain seq x y z
N MET A 1 1.91 10.22 -20.92
CA MET A 1 1.03 9.63 -21.95
C MET A 1 1.31 8.13 -22.10
N GLU A 2 2.57 7.72 -22.24
CA GLU A 2 2.96 6.29 -22.32
C GLU A 2 2.59 5.46 -21.08
N GLU A 3 2.80 6.01 -19.87
CA GLU A 3 2.48 5.32 -18.61
C GLU A 3 0.97 5.03 -18.45
N ALA A 4 0.12 6.00 -18.82
CA ALA A 4 -1.34 5.83 -18.75
C ALA A 4 -1.85 4.76 -19.75
N LEU A 5 -1.27 4.70 -20.95
CA LEU A 5 -1.59 3.68 -21.94
C LEU A 5 -1.16 2.29 -21.48
N ARG A 6 0.03 2.19 -20.86
CA ARG A 6 0.51 0.94 -20.26
C ARG A 6 -0.40 0.46 -19.14
N LEU A 7 -0.88 1.37 -18.31
CA LEU A 7 -1.76 1.08 -17.18
C LEU A 7 -3.12 0.56 -17.67
N ALA A 8 -3.75 1.25 -18.63
CA ALA A 8 -4.98 0.79 -19.27
C ALA A 8 -4.83 -0.61 -19.85
N ARG A 9 -3.69 -0.90 -20.49
CA ARG A 9 -3.39 -2.25 -21.00
C ARG A 9 -3.29 -3.29 -19.89
N ILE A 10 -2.63 -3.00 -18.76
CA ILE A 10 -2.51 -3.96 -17.65
C ILE A 10 -3.89 -4.25 -17.04
N GLU A 11 -4.76 -3.24 -16.92
CA GLU A 11 -6.12 -3.42 -16.41
C GLU A 11 -6.98 -4.34 -17.28
N GLU A 12 -6.72 -4.37 -18.58
CA GLU A 12 -7.35 -5.23 -19.57
C GLU A 12 -6.66 -6.60 -19.71
N GLU A 13 -5.72 -6.97 -18.85
CA GLU A 13 -5.07 -8.28 -18.87
C GLU A 13 -5.53 -9.20 -17.72
N PRO A 14 -5.50 -10.53 -17.94
CA PRO A 14 -5.75 -11.49 -16.86
C PRO A 14 -4.59 -11.51 -15.86
N ILE A 15 -4.92 -11.81 -14.61
CA ILE A 15 -3.98 -12.00 -13.51
C ILE A 15 -3.20 -13.29 -13.77
N LYS A 16 -1.90 -13.17 -14.04
CA LYS A 16 -0.97 -14.29 -14.22
C LYS A 16 -0.24 -14.68 -12.93
N GLY A 17 -0.24 -13.81 -11.93
CA GLY A 17 0.45 -14.04 -10.68
C GLY A 17 -0.09 -13.15 -9.57
N VAL A 18 -0.02 -13.66 -8.34
CA VAL A 18 -0.30 -12.87 -7.14
C VAL A 18 0.82 -13.06 -6.14
N ALA A 19 1.36 -11.96 -5.63
CA ALA A 19 2.38 -11.95 -4.59
C ALA A 19 1.95 -11.04 -3.44
N LEU A 20 2.30 -11.44 -2.23
CA LEU A 20 2.00 -10.72 -1.00
C LEU A 20 3.29 -10.22 -0.38
N GLY A 21 3.29 -8.97 0.10
CA GLY A 21 4.46 -8.39 0.75
C GLY A 21 4.14 -7.19 1.62
N LYS A 22 5.19 -6.48 2.04
CA LYS A 22 5.12 -5.22 2.75
C LYS A 22 5.35 -4.05 1.80
N GLY A 23 4.53 -3.03 1.95
CA GLY A 23 4.76 -1.69 1.42
C GLY A 23 5.01 -0.71 2.56
N PHE A 24 5.62 0.42 2.23
CA PHE A 24 6.01 1.45 3.18
C PHE A 24 5.25 2.73 2.83
N HIS A 25 4.16 2.97 3.55
CA HIS A 25 3.32 4.13 3.34
C HIS A 25 3.92 5.33 4.06
N LEU A 26 4.49 6.25 3.29
CA LEU A 26 5.06 7.49 3.77
C LEU A 26 4.01 8.59 3.75
N TYR A 27 3.83 9.27 4.88
CA TYR A 27 2.97 10.44 4.97
C TYR A 27 3.49 11.48 5.96
N GLU A 28 3.11 12.72 5.72
CA GLU A 28 3.39 13.88 6.55
C GLU A 28 2.28 14.09 7.57
N GLN A 29 2.72 14.34 8.79
CA GLN A 29 1.92 14.79 9.90
C GLN A 29 2.26 16.24 10.20
N ARG A 30 1.26 17.11 10.28
CA ARG A 30 1.43 18.48 10.76
C ARG A 30 0.52 18.74 11.93
N ASN A 31 1.04 19.44 12.94
CA ASN A 31 0.21 19.99 13.99
C ASN A 31 -0.74 21.02 13.34
N GLN A 32 -2.03 20.77 13.46
CA GLN A 32 -3.06 21.73 13.11
C GLN A 32 -3.74 22.16 14.39
N TRP A 33 -3.85 23.47 14.60
CA TRP A 33 -4.74 24.00 15.62
C TRP A 33 -6.17 23.62 15.23
N VAL A 34 -6.81 22.78 16.03
CA VAL A 34 -8.19 22.32 15.77
C VAL A 34 -9.21 23.28 16.36
N ASN A 35 -8.80 24.07 17.35
CA ASN A 35 -9.63 25.00 18.09
C ASN A 35 -8.77 26.15 18.65
N TRP A 36 -9.43 27.28 18.94
CA TRP A 36 -8.82 28.49 19.48
C TRP A 36 -8.32 28.34 20.93
N ASP A 37 -8.78 27.30 21.63
CA ASP A 37 -8.40 26.99 23.02
C ASP A 37 -7.05 26.27 23.14
N GLY A 38 -6.44 25.96 21.99
CA GLY A 38 -5.07 25.53 21.92
C GLY A 38 -4.86 24.02 21.77
N ASP A 39 -5.89 23.23 21.45
CA ASP A 39 -5.66 21.85 21.07
C ASP A 39 -5.03 21.80 19.67
N THR A 40 -3.96 21.02 19.59
CA THR A 40 -3.31 20.68 18.33
C THR A 40 -3.59 19.22 18.03
N ASP A 41 -4.24 18.94 16.91
CA ASP A 41 -4.39 17.58 16.38
C ASP A 41 -3.43 17.39 15.21
N VAL A 42 -2.99 16.15 15.05
CA VAL A 42 -2.00 15.78 14.05
C VAL A 42 -2.74 15.32 12.80
N VAL A 43 -2.98 16.27 11.90
CA VAL A 43 -3.72 15.97 10.66
C VAL A 43 -2.75 15.45 9.61
N SER A 44 -3.07 14.27 9.06
CA SER A 44 -2.33 13.70 7.91
C SER A 44 -2.66 14.50 6.66
N ARG A 45 -1.65 15.14 6.06
CA ARG A 45 -1.82 15.97 4.86
C ARG A 45 -1.12 15.42 3.62
N SER A 46 -0.33 14.36 3.76
CA SER A 46 0.47 13.89 2.63
C SER A 46 -0.34 13.12 1.61
N GLN A 47 0.17 13.22 0.38
CA GLN A 47 -0.09 12.31 -0.71
C GLN A 47 0.08 10.87 -0.23
N MET A 48 -0.82 10.01 -0.68
CA MET A 48 -0.83 8.58 -0.37
C MET A 48 0.30 7.88 -1.14
N ALA A 49 1.54 8.00 -0.65
CA ALA A 49 2.74 7.49 -1.29
C ALA A 49 3.16 6.16 -0.66
N ILE A 50 3.09 5.07 -1.43
CA ILE A 50 3.64 3.77 -1.02
C ILE A 50 4.98 3.59 -1.70
N GLN A 51 6.01 3.27 -0.92
CA GLN A 51 7.30 2.80 -1.42
C GLN A 51 7.41 1.28 -1.22
N LEU A 52 8.25 0.62 -2.01
CA LEU A 52 8.43 -0.84 -1.96
C LEU A 52 9.56 -1.28 -1.05
N SER A 53 10.42 -0.34 -0.66
CA SER A 53 11.46 -0.55 0.33
C SER A 53 11.42 0.54 1.39
N LEU A 54 11.88 0.19 2.60
CA LEU A 54 12.04 1.13 3.70
C LEU A 54 13.03 2.24 3.34
N ASN A 55 14.15 1.86 2.71
CA ASN A 55 15.20 2.80 2.33
C ASN A 55 14.66 3.87 1.37
N ASP A 56 13.85 3.51 0.37
CA ASP A 56 13.25 4.48 -0.54
C ASP A 56 12.27 5.43 0.18
N ALA A 57 11.51 4.91 1.16
CA ALA A 57 10.63 5.74 2.00
C ALA A 57 11.42 6.73 2.86
N GLU A 58 12.51 6.30 3.48
CA GLU A 58 13.37 7.15 4.32
C GLU A 58 14.10 8.20 3.46
N GLN A 59 14.66 7.81 2.31
CA GLN A 59 15.29 8.73 1.37
C GLN A 59 14.30 9.77 0.83
N ARG A 60 13.08 9.35 0.49
CA ARG A 60 12.02 10.25 0.05
C ARG A 60 11.64 11.25 1.14
N ALA A 61 11.49 10.79 2.39
CA ALA A 61 11.23 11.67 3.53
C ALA A 61 12.35 12.71 3.72
N GLU A 62 13.61 12.31 3.58
CA GLU A 62 14.76 13.21 3.66
C GLU A 62 14.76 14.24 2.51
N HIS A 63 14.42 13.82 1.30
CA HIS A 63 14.34 14.70 0.13
C HIS A 63 13.26 15.79 0.28
N PHE A 64 12.11 15.44 0.85
CA PHE A 64 11.01 16.39 1.08
C PHE A 64 11.11 17.13 2.43
N ARG A 65 12.23 16.99 3.15
CA ARG A 65 12.37 17.57 4.48
C ARG A 65 12.37 19.09 4.45
N LEU A 66 11.36 19.67 5.09
CA LEU A 66 11.28 21.09 5.42
C LEU A 66 11.32 21.27 6.94
N GLN A 67 11.69 22.48 7.40
CA GLN A 67 11.73 22.78 8.82
C GLN A 67 10.34 22.59 9.45
N GLY A 68 10.28 21.80 10.53
CA GLY A 68 9.04 21.52 11.25
C GLY A 68 8.15 20.41 10.66
N THR A 69 8.53 19.80 9.54
CA THR A 69 7.78 18.65 8.98
C THR A 69 8.05 17.38 9.80
N LYS A 70 6.97 16.68 10.16
CA LYS A 70 7.05 15.34 10.75
C LYS A 70 6.59 14.31 9.72
N PHE A 71 7.36 13.26 9.54
CA PHE A 71 7.05 12.15 8.64
C PHE A 71 6.71 10.91 9.46
N VAL A 72 5.82 10.11 8.91
CA VAL A 72 5.50 8.77 9.41
C VAL A 72 5.62 7.80 8.26
N ILE A 73 6.29 6.67 8.50
CA ILE A 73 6.35 5.53 7.59
C ILE A 73 5.66 4.37 8.28
N ASP A 74 4.55 3.92 7.69
CA ASP A 74 3.84 2.73 8.13
C ASP A 74 4.15 1.55 7.24
N GLU A 75 4.60 0.44 7.83
CA GLU A 75 4.59 -0.85 7.17
C GLU A 75 3.14 -1.33 7.04
N ILE A 76 2.73 -1.59 5.80
CA ILE A 76 1.39 -2.05 5.47
C ILE A 76 1.46 -3.26 4.56
N PRO A 77 0.47 -4.16 4.62
CA PRO A 77 0.39 -5.27 3.69
C PRO A 77 -0.01 -4.75 2.30
N ILE A 78 0.65 -5.28 1.29
CA ILE A 78 0.38 -4.97 -0.12
C ILE A 78 0.24 -6.25 -0.93
N VAL A 79 -0.66 -6.22 -1.90
CA VAL A 79 -0.87 -7.31 -2.85
C VAL A 79 -0.41 -6.86 -4.23
N CYS A 80 0.51 -7.60 -4.83
CA CYS A 80 0.98 -7.37 -6.19
C CYS A 80 0.29 -8.35 -7.13
N LEU A 81 -0.48 -7.79 -8.05
CA LEU A 81 -1.16 -8.49 -9.14
C LEU A 81 -0.26 -8.40 -10.37
N ARG A 82 0.18 -9.55 -10.89
CA ARG A 82 1.05 -9.62 -12.06
C ARG A 82 0.24 -9.93 -13.30
N ALA A 83 0.45 -9.15 -14.34
CA ALA A 83 -0.04 -9.37 -15.69
C ALA A 83 1.16 -9.61 -16.64
N THR A 84 0.90 -9.72 -17.94
CA THR A 84 1.95 -9.91 -18.93
C THR A 84 2.72 -8.61 -19.19
N SER A 85 2.03 -7.48 -19.23
CA SER A 85 2.62 -6.17 -19.52
C SER A 85 3.14 -5.41 -18.28
N GLY A 86 2.88 -5.91 -17.08
CA GLY A 86 3.36 -5.29 -15.85
C GLY A 86 2.70 -5.82 -14.59
N SER A 87 2.80 -5.04 -13.52
CA SER A 87 2.21 -5.37 -12.22
C SER A 87 1.44 -4.19 -11.65
N ILE A 88 0.38 -4.49 -10.90
CA ILE A 88 -0.38 -3.51 -10.12
C ILE A 88 -0.27 -3.85 -8.65
N ILE A 89 0.05 -2.86 -7.82
CA ILE A 89 0.08 -3.03 -6.36
C ILE A 89 -1.16 -2.42 -5.77
N VAL A 90 -1.81 -3.19 -4.92
CA VAL A 90 -3.03 -2.85 -4.22
C VAL A 90 -2.76 -2.86 -2.73
N ALA A 91 -3.16 -1.81 -2.04
CA ALA A 91 -3.02 -1.69 -0.59
C ALA A 91 -4.21 -0.95 0.02
N GLU A 92 -4.60 -1.32 1.25
CA GLU A 92 -5.56 -0.56 2.05
C GLU A 92 -4.80 0.33 3.04
N LEU A 93 -4.99 1.65 2.95
CA LEU A 93 -4.29 2.60 3.80
C LEU A 93 -5.02 2.85 5.11
N PHE A 94 -4.27 3.19 6.16
CA PHE A 94 -4.79 3.57 7.48
C PHE A 94 -5.76 2.54 8.10
N SER A 95 -5.58 1.26 7.79
CA SER A 95 -6.44 0.17 8.26
C SER A 95 -5.65 -0.77 9.16
N GLU A 96 -6.20 -1.07 10.33
CA GLU A 96 -5.68 -2.12 11.22
C GLU A 96 -6.20 -3.51 10.82
N ALA A 97 -7.22 -3.56 9.96
CA ALA A 97 -7.81 -4.81 9.49
C ALA A 97 -8.00 -4.78 7.97
N PRO A 98 -6.90 -4.73 7.22
CA PRO A 98 -6.92 -4.54 5.78
C PRO A 98 -7.55 -5.75 5.08
N PHE A 99 -8.19 -5.49 3.93
CA PHE A 99 -8.91 -6.48 3.11
C PHE A 99 -10.16 -7.08 3.79
N LEU A 100 -10.49 -6.74 5.04
CA LEU A 100 -11.76 -7.19 5.65
C LEU A 100 -12.99 -6.61 4.95
N GLY A 101 -12.88 -5.40 4.39
CA GLY A 101 -13.97 -4.80 3.63
C GLY A 101 -14.33 -5.63 2.40
N TYR A 102 -13.32 -6.20 1.73
CA TYR A 102 -13.52 -7.11 0.60
C TYR A 102 -14.35 -8.34 1.01
N LEU A 103 -14.12 -8.93 2.19
CA LEU A 103 -14.87 -10.09 2.68
C LEU A 103 -16.37 -9.86 2.83
N LYS A 104 -16.79 -8.60 2.97
CA LYS A 104 -18.20 -8.21 3.10
C LYS A 104 -18.89 -8.06 1.75
N HIS A 105 -18.12 -7.89 0.69
CA HIS A 105 -18.60 -7.90 -0.68
C HIS A 105 -18.50 -9.35 -1.20
N SER A 106 -19.45 -9.77 -2.04
CA SER A 106 -19.56 -11.15 -2.53
C SER A 106 -18.21 -11.72 -3.00
N PRO A 107 -17.97 -13.05 -2.88
CA PRO A 107 -16.72 -13.67 -3.29
C PRO A 107 -16.38 -13.28 -4.74
N LEU A 108 -15.09 -13.09 -5.03
CA LEU A 108 -14.64 -12.76 -6.38
C LEU A 108 -15.20 -13.80 -7.36
N ASP A 109 -16.04 -13.34 -8.29
CA ASP A 109 -16.50 -14.13 -9.43
C ASP A 109 -15.29 -14.45 -10.34
N PRO A 110 -15.20 -15.64 -10.98
CA PRO A 110 -14.32 -15.91 -12.12
C PRO A 110 -14.16 -14.77 -13.13
N GLN A 111 -15.20 -13.96 -13.35
CA GLN A 111 -15.13 -12.76 -14.19
C GLN A 111 -14.18 -11.66 -13.69
N HIS A 112 -13.63 -11.77 -12.47
CA HIS A 112 -12.61 -10.89 -11.87
C HIS A 112 -11.18 -11.39 -12.09
N THR A 113 -10.94 -12.33 -13.01
CA THR A 113 -9.59 -12.73 -13.39
C THR A 113 -8.83 -11.60 -14.08
N MET A 114 -9.51 -10.55 -14.56
CA MET A 114 -8.91 -9.34 -15.11
C MET A 114 -8.44 -8.39 -14.01
N VAL A 115 -7.23 -7.85 -14.13
CA VAL A 115 -6.63 -6.95 -13.12
C VAL A 115 -7.53 -5.74 -12.86
N GLY A 116 -8.01 -5.08 -13.92
CA GLY A 116 -8.84 -3.88 -13.80
C GLY A 116 -10.13 -4.16 -13.05
N ARG A 117 -10.84 -5.24 -13.38
CA ARG A 117 -12.11 -5.60 -12.72
C ARG A 117 -11.93 -5.84 -11.22
N LEU A 118 -10.85 -6.52 -10.84
CA LEU A 118 -10.50 -6.70 -9.42
C LEU A 118 -10.26 -5.36 -8.74
N VAL A 119 -9.51 -4.45 -9.37
CA VAL A 119 -9.26 -3.10 -8.85
C VAL A 119 -10.55 -2.29 -8.70
N TRP A 120 -11.44 -2.31 -9.70
CA TRP A 120 -12.73 -1.61 -9.69
C TRP A 120 -13.70 -2.16 -8.64
N ALA A 121 -13.60 -3.45 -8.29
CA ALA A 121 -14.43 -4.06 -7.25
C ALA A 121 -14.01 -3.62 -5.82
N LEU A 122 -12.80 -3.06 -5.66
CA LEU A 122 -12.31 -2.63 -4.35
C LEU A 122 -12.86 -1.23 -3.97
N PRO A 123 -13.21 -1.00 -2.70
CA PRO A 123 -13.74 0.30 -2.25
C PRO A 123 -12.76 1.47 -2.54
N PRO A 124 -13.14 2.50 -3.33
CA PRO A 124 -12.18 3.52 -3.79
C PRO A 124 -11.66 4.45 -2.69
N SER A 125 -12.36 4.57 -1.55
CA SER A 125 -12.03 5.54 -0.50
C SER A 125 -10.92 5.11 0.47
N LYS A 126 -10.58 3.82 0.52
CA LYS A 126 -9.57 3.26 1.45
C LYS A 126 -8.39 2.61 0.74
N TRP A 127 -8.53 2.35 -0.55
CA TRP A 127 -7.61 1.54 -1.32
C TRP A 127 -6.77 2.43 -2.21
N ARG A 128 -5.47 2.16 -2.23
CA ARG A 128 -4.53 2.79 -3.14
C ARG A 128 -3.97 1.74 -4.08
N VAL A 129 -4.05 2.10 -5.34
CA VAL A 129 -3.37 1.41 -6.41
C VAL A 129 -2.07 2.16 -6.64
N VAL A 130 -0.96 1.49 -6.39
CA VAL A 130 0.37 2.04 -6.66
C VAL A 130 0.95 1.23 -7.80
N PHE A 131 1.45 1.95 -8.80
CA PHE A 131 1.90 1.37 -10.05
C PHE A 131 3.43 1.37 -10.07
N PRO A 132 4.08 0.21 -10.00
CA PRO A 132 5.46 0.11 -10.44
C PRO A 132 5.51 -0.44 -11.86
N ALA A 133 6.31 0.26 -12.64
CA ALA A 133 6.94 -0.22 -13.84
C ALA A 133 7.68 -1.56 -13.60
N GLU A 134 7.64 -2.42 -14.61
CA GLU A 134 8.33 -3.71 -14.77
C GLU A 134 7.61 -4.97 -14.25
N ALA A 135 7.78 -6.07 -14.99
CA ALA A 135 7.12 -7.36 -14.72
C ALA A 135 7.66 -8.07 -13.46
N SER A 136 8.84 -7.65 -12.97
CA SER A 136 9.55 -8.28 -11.85
C SER A 136 9.68 -7.33 -10.66
N VAL A 137 8.57 -7.08 -9.97
CA VAL A 137 8.62 -6.35 -8.70
C VAL A 137 9.06 -7.31 -7.58
N LEU A 138 10.16 -6.97 -6.92
CA LEU A 138 10.61 -7.61 -5.68
C LEU A 138 9.91 -6.96 -4.49
N LEU A 139 9.10 -7.74 -3.79
CA LEU A 139 8.42 -7.28 -2.57
C LEU A 139 9.21 -7.70 -1.33
N THR A 140 9.20 -6.83 -0.32
CA THR A 140 9.62 -7.22 1.03
C THR A 140 8.64 -8.28 1.56
N PRO A 141 9.10 -9.44 2.06
CA PRO A 141 8.21 -10.51 2.50
C PRO A 141 7.39 -10.14 3.74
N LEU A 142 6.22 -10.76 3.90
CA LEU A 142 5.47 -10.70 5.16
C LEU A 142 6.08 -11.66 6.18
N ASP A 143 6.65 -11.10 7.25
CA ASP A 143 7.13 -11.83 8.43
C ASP A 143 6.08 -11.88 9.57
N GLY A 144 4.89 -11.31 9.33
CA GLY A 144 3.80 -11.23 10.28
C GLY A 144 3.91 -10.10 11.32
N THR A 145 5.01 -9.33 11.29
CA THR A 145 5.21 -8.15 12.12
C THR A 145 5.14 -6.89 11.27
N PHE A 146 4.61 -5.81 11.84
CA PHE A 146 4.51 -4.52 11.15
C PHE A 146 4.92 -3.42 12.11
N TYR A 147 5.55 -2.38 11.56
CA TYR A 147 6.02 -1.25 12.33
C TYR A 147 5.53 0.08 11.78
N SER A 148 5.42 1.06 12.68
CA SER A 148 5.27 2.47 12.38
C SER A 148 6.56 3.18 12.79
N ARG A 149 7.07 4.04 11.92
CA ARG A 149 8.25 4.86 12.17
C ARG A 149 7.84 6.31 12.14
N ALA A 150 8.07 7.03 13.24
CA ALA A 150 7.87 8.47 13.28
C ALA A 150 9.21 9.19 13.23
N SER A 151 9.31 10.22 12.39
CA SER A 151 10.52 11.01 12.29
C SER A 151 10.68 11.94 13.49
N SER A 152 11.94 12.23 13.81
CA SER A 152 12.38 13.13 14.86
C SER A 152 13.60 13.90 14.38
N PRO A 153 13.88 15.10 14.93
CA PRO A 153 15.13 15.79 14.67
C PRO A 153 16.32 14.90 15.08
N GLY A 154 17.21 14.57 14.14
CA GLY A 154 18.41 13.78 14.42
C GLY A 154 19.39 14.56 15.30
N LYS A 155 20.09 13.87 16.23
CA LYS A 155 21.15 14.50 17.03
C LYS A 155 22.36 14.82 16.14
N GLY A 156 22.71 16.10 16.07
CA GLY A 156 24.07 16.52 15.72
C GLY A 156 24.45 16.69 14.25
N LYS A 157 23.63 16.33 13.24
CA LYS A 157 23.76 16.76 11.83
C LYS A 157 22.67 16.15 10.91
N SER A 158 22.08 17.01 10.09
CA SER A 158 21.54 16.81 8.72
C SER A 158 20.47 15.76 8.39
N HIS A 159 20.16 14.77 9.24
CA HIS A 159 19.26 13.67 8.87
C HIS A 159 18.11 13.46 9.85
N LEU A 160 17.01 12.87 9.38
CA LEU A 160 15.90 12.41 10.22
C LEU A 160 16.31 11.22 11.11
N GLY A 161 16.02 11.31 12.40
CA GLY A 161 16.01 10.14 13.29
C GLY A 161 14.64 9.48 13.28
N TRP A 162 14.56 8.17 13.52
CA TRP A 162 13.31 7.41 13.47
C TRP A 162 13.03 6.69 14.78
N SER A 163 11.84 6.90 15.35
CA SER A 163 11.34 6.10 16.47
C SER A 163 10.45 4.97 15.94
N LEU A 164 10.71 3.74 16.37
CA LEU A 164 10.00 2.54 15.93
C LEU A 164 8.90 2.15 16.93
N LYS A 165 7.70 1.84 16.43
CA LYS A 165 6.58 1.32 17.21
C LYS A 165 5.95 0.13 16.49
N ALA A 166 5.72 -0.98 17.18
CA ALA A 166 5.00 -2.12 16.61
C ALA A 166 3.54 -1.76 16.31
N ARG A 167 2.99 -2.34 15.24
CA ARG A 167 1.59 -2.21 14.84
C ARG A 167 0.88 -3.56 14.90
N GLY A 168 -0.31 -3.57 15.49
CA GLY A 168 -1.24 -4.68 15.37
C GLY A 168 -1.97 -4.57 14.02
N ILE A 169 -1.70 -5.51 13.11
CA ILE A 169 -2.45 -5.64 11.86
C ILE A 169 -3.15 -7.00 11.87
N ASN A 170 -4.47 -6.98 11.76
CA ASN A 170 -5.26 -8.19 11.55
C ASN A 170 -5.04 -8.69 10.12
N GLN A 171 -4.44 -9.87 9.99
CA GLN A 171 -4.07 -10.46 8.71
C GLN A 171 -5.15 -11.36 8.09
N GLU A 172 -6.28 -11.57 8.78
CA GLU A 172 -7.34 -12.48 8.33
C GLU A 172 -7.87 -12.13 6.93
N GLY A 173 -8.21 -10.85 6.73
CA GLY A 173 -8.69 -10.34 5.43
C GLY A 173 -7.71 -10.58 4.30
N ILE A 174 -6.43 -10.31 4.56
CA ILE A 174 -5.34 -10.46 3.58
C ILE A 174 -5.23 -11.91 3.13
N ARG A 175 -5.17 -12.84 4.09
CA ARG A 175 -4.97 -14.28 3.81
C ARG A 175 -6.11 -14.82 2.97
N LYS A 176 -7.34 -14.45 3.31
CA LYS A 176 -8.52 -14.88 2.57
C LYS A 176 -8.56 -14.28 1.16
N PHE A 177 -8.29 -12.98 1.01
CA PHE A 177 -8.23 -12.33 -0.31
C PHE A 177 -7.24 -13.02 -1.26
N ILE A 178 -6.05 -13.38 -0.76
CA ILE A 178 -5.04 -14.10 -1.55
C ILE A 178 -5.50 -15.51 -1.92
N ALA A 179 -6.14 -16.23 -0.98
CA ALA A 179 -6.66 -17.57 -1.25
C ALA A 179 -7.73 -17.54 -2.35
N ASP A 180 -8.63 -16.55 -2.30
CA ASP A 180 -9.69 -16.36 -3.30
C ASP A 180 -9.09 -16.07 -4.68
N ILE A 181 -8.12 -15.14 -4.79
CA ILE A 181 -7.45 -14.85 -6.08
C ILE A 181 -6.77 -16.09 -6.64
N LYS A 182 -6.04 -16.84 -5.81
CA LYS A 182 -5.36 -18.07 -6.27
C LYS A 182 -6.36 -19.10 -6.77
N ALA A 183 -7.47 -19.31 -6.07
CA ALA A 183 -8.51 -20.25 -6.49
C ALA A 183 -9.07 -19.88 -7.87
N LEU A 184 -9.28 -18.59 -8.14
CA LEU A 184 -9.74 -18.12 -9.45
C LEU A 184 -8.73 -18.40 -10.56
N MET A 185 -7.43 -18.21 -10.29
CA MET A 185 -6.38 -18.47 -11.28
C MET A 185 -6.25 -19.96 -11.65
N PHE A 186 -6.52 -20.88 -10.72
CA PHE A 186 -6.43 -22.32 -11.00
C PHE A 186 -7.65 -22.85 -11.76
N ASN A 187 -8.84 -22.29 -11.52
CA ASN A 187 -10.07 -22.75 -12.20
C ASN A 187 -10.09 -22.46 -13.71
N GLU A 188 -9.29 -21.52 -14.22
CA GLU A 188 -9.15 -21.27 -15.66
C GLU A 188 -8.28 -22.32 -16.39
N HIS A 189 -7.53 -23.14 -15.67
CA HIS A 189 -6.67 -24.18 -16.29
C HIS A 189 -7.38 -25.52 -16.52
N ASP A 190 -8.55 -25.73 -15.90
CA ASP A 190 -9.32 -26.97 -15.95
C ASP A 190 -10.58 -26.88 -16.86
N ALA A 191 -10.80 -25.73 -17.51
CA ALA A 191 -11.92 -25.45 -18.42
C ALA A 191 -11.44 -25.21 -19.85
#